data_AF-A0A8X6GB08-F1
#
_entry.id   AF-A0A8X6GB08-F1
#
_cell.length_a   1.000
_cell.length_b   1.000
_cell.length_c   1.000
_cell.angle_alpha   90.00
_cell.angle_beta   90.00
_cell.angle_gamma   90.00
#
_symmetry.space_group_name_H-M   'P 1'
#
loop_
_entity.id
_entity.type
_entity.pdbx_description
1 polymer ?
#
loop_
_entity_poly.entity_id
_entity_poly.type
_entity_poly.pdbx_seq_one_letter_code
_entity_poly.pdbx_strand_id
1 'polypeptide(L)'
;MKFPSNLTVAVIALTYDIEINLDMNGEPKISGVEGRLLDIISSALGFRYNLVSPVEKEFRLLSLDGNWSGLIGMVQRKEADIALGLLSVTEERTKAVDFTTPYSVDKTVFIAEMPGSVSSMFVSF
;
A
#
# COMPACT_ATOMS: atom_id res chain seq x y z
N MET A 1 3.50 25.12 11.10
CA MET A 1 4.37 24.64 10.00
C MET A 1 3.63 24.78 8.68
N LYS A 2 4.33 25.07 7.60
CA LYS A 2 3.76 25.10 6.23
C LYS A 2 3.85 23.71 5.63
N PHE A 3 2.78 23.22 5.01
CA PHE A 3 2.76 21.91 4.36
C PHE A 3 3.76 21.86 3.18
N PRO A 4 4.53 20.76 2.99
CA PRO A 4 5.52 20.65 1.93
C PRO A 4 4.87 20.67 0.53
N SER A 5 5.53 21.33 -0.43
CA SER A 5 5.02 21.46 -1.80
C SER A 5 5.43 20.31 -2.72
N ASN A 6 6.42 19.49 -2.33
CA ASN A 6 6.82 18.30 -3.07
C ASN A 6 7.04 17.15 -2.07
N LEU A 7 6.50 15.98 -2.38
CA LEU A 7 6.65 14.76 -1.58
C LEU A 7 7.32 13.65 -2.38
N THR A 8 8.19 12.91 -1.73
CA THR A 8 8.73 11.64 -2.23
C THR A 8 7.84 10.50 -1.74
N VAL A 9 7.27 9.77 -2.68
CA VAL A 9 6.28 8.71 -2.40
C VAL A 9 6.88 7.36 -2.76
N ALA A 10 7.09 6.53 -1.74
CA ALA A 10 7.55 5.16 -1.94
C ALA A 10 6.39 4.26 -2.38
N VAL A 11 6.57 3.52 -3.47
CA VAL A 11 5.52 2.67 -4.05
C VAL A 11 6.04 1.30 -4.45
N ILE A 12 5.16 0.31 -4.42
CA ILE A 12 5.37 -1.00 -5.07
C ILE A 12 4.23 -1.21 -6.05
N ALA A 13 4.57 -1.58 -7.29
CA ALA A 13 3.57 -1.93 -8.27
C ALA A 13 2.81 -3.20 -7.85
N LEU A 14 1.49 -3.09 -7.75
CA LEU A 14 0.55 -4.15 -7.43
C LEU A 14 -0.57 -4.06 -8.46
N THR A 15 -0.69 -5.08 -9.31
CA THR A 15 -1.67 -5.10 -10.41
C THR A 15 -3.06 -4.73 -9.89
N TYR A 16 -3.75 -3.82 -10.60
CA TYR A 16 -5.06 -3.23 -10.27
C TYR A 16 -5.09 -2.20 -9.13
N ASP A 17 -4.20 -2.26 -8.15
CA ASP A 17 -4.17 -1.31 -7.02
C ASP A 17 -3.21 -0.13 -7.25
N ILE A 18 -1.95 -0.44 -7.59
CA ILE A 18 -0.90 0.52 -7.93
C ILE A 18 -0.25 0.06 -9.23
N GLU A 19 -0.49 0.81 -10.28
CA GLU A 19 0.16 0.63 -11.56
C GLU A 19 1.11 1.81 -11.80
N ILE A 20 2.28 1.53 -12.37
CA ILE A 20 3.25 2.58 -12.74
C ILE A 20 3.48 2.44 -14.23
N ASN A 21 2.99 3.41 -14.98
CA ASN A 21 3.13 3.51 -16.43
C ASN A 21 3.96 4.75 -16.77
N LEU A 22 4.48 4.84 -17.99
CA LEU A 22 5.10 6.08 -18.46
C LEU A 22 4.04 6.94 -19.17
N ASP A 23 4.05 8.23 -18.91
CA ASP A 23 3.22 9.18 -19.67
C ASP A 23 3.81 9.47 -21.06
N MET A 24 3.18 10.36 -21.82
CA MET A 24 3.62 10.73 -23.17
C MET A 24 5.01 11.38 -23.21
N ASN A 25 5.50 11.90 -22.08
CA ASN A 25 6.81 12.51 -21.95
C ASN A 25 7.87 11.52 -21.43
N GLY A 26 7.47 10.28 -21.13
CA GLY A 26 8.34 9.28 -20.53
C GLY A 26 8.46 9.38 -19.01
N GLU A 27 7.61 10.19 -18.36
CA GLU A 27 7.63 10.36 -16.91
C GLU A 27 6.78 9.29 -16.22
N PRO A 28 7.22 8.74 -15.07
CA PRO A 28 6.43 7.80 -14.29
C PRO A 28 5.10 8.40 -13.85
N LYS A 29 4.01 7.77 -14.25
CA LYS A 29 2.64 8.09 -13.85
C LYS A 29 2.02 6.91 -13.12
N ILE A 30 1.53 7.19 -11.92
CA ILE A 30 0.80 6.21 -11.12
C ILE A 30 -0.66 6.11 -11.59
N SER A 31 -1.19 4.90 -11.64
CA SER A 31 -2.60 4.59 -11.88
C SER A 31 -3.07 3.49 -10.93
N GLY A 32 -4.32 3.03 -11.10
CA GLY A 32 -4.97 2.12 -10.16
C GLY A 32 -5.79 2.86 -9.09
N VAL A 33 -6.28 2.11 -8.10
CA VAL A 33 -7.11 2.67 -7.03
C VAL A 33 -6.31 3.60 -6.13
N GLU A 34 -5.15 3.17 -5.62
CA GLU A 34 -4.33 3.98 -4.72
C GLU A 34 -3.66 5.15 -5.46
N GLY A 35 -3.29 4.96 -6.74
CA GLY A 35 -2.77 6.05 -7.58
C GLY A 35 -3.75 7.19 -7.77
N ARG A 36 -5.02 6.89 -8.08
CA ARG A 36 -6.07 7.91 -8.20
C ARG A 36 -6.36 8.60 -6.87
N LEU A 37 -6.32 7.87 -5.76
CA LEU A 37 -6.49 8.46 -4.44
C LEU A 37 -5.34 9.45 -4.13
N LEU A 38 -4.09 9.09 -4.44
CA LEU A 38 -2.95 9.98 -4.28
C LEU A 38 -3.11 11.26 -5.13
N ASP A 39 -3.56 11.16 -6.38
CA ASP A 39 -3.82 12.31 -7.24
C ASP A 39 -4.87 13.27 -6.65
N ILE A 40 -5.94 12.72 -6.08
CA ILE A 40 -6.99 13.51 -5.42
C ILE A 40 -6.42 14.23 -4.20
N ILE A 41 -5.64 13.52 -3.36
CA ILE A 41 -5.03 14.08 -2.15
C ILE A 41 -4.01 15.17 -2.52
N SER A 42 -3.16 14.90 -3.52
CA SER A 42 -2.19 15.84 -4.09
C SER A 42 -2.86 17.12 -4.57
N SER A 43 -3.95 16.99 -5.32
CA SER A 43 -4.72 18.13 -5.83
C SER A 43 -5.40 18.92 -4.70
N ALA A 44 -6.01 18.24 -3.74
CA ALA A 44 -6.73 18.88 -2.64
C ALA A 44 -5.80 19.62 -1.68
N LEU A 45 -4.59 19.10 -1.45
CA LEU A 45 -3.60 19.69 -0.53
C LEU A 45 -2.56 20.57 -1.25
N GLY A 46 -2.55 20.59 -2.58
CA GLY A 46 -1.69 21.47 -3.37
C GLY A 46 -0.20 21.09 -3.32
N PHE A 47 0.13 19.80 -3.25
CA PHE A 47 1.52 19.31 -3.36
C PHE A 47 1.72 18.52 -4.64
N ARG A 48 2.95 18.49 -5.14
CA ARG A 48 3.39 17.58 -6.20
C ARG A 48 4.13 16.40 -5.58
N TYR A 49 4.31 15.33 -6.35
CA TYR A 49 5.05 14.19 -5.84
C TYR A 49 5.93 13.54 -6.90
N ASN A 50 6.95 12.83 -6.42
CA ASN A 50 7.84 12.00 -7.22
C ASN A 50 7.85 10.58 -6.64
N LEU A 51 7.80 9.59 -7.54
CA LEU A 51 7.69 8.18 -7.17
C LEU A 51 9.08 7.56 -7.01
N VAL A 52 9.26 6.77 -5.96
CA VAL A 52 10.43 5.93 -5.75
C VAL A 52 10.00 4.50 -5.42
N SER A 53 10.77 3.52 -5.88
CA SER A 53 10.51 2.11 -5.59
C SER A 53 11.71 1.49 -4.87
N PRO A 54 11.50 0.65 -3.85
CA PRO A 54 12.61 -0.02 -3.20
C PRO A 54 13.30 -1.02 -4.16
N VAL A 55 14.61 -1.18 -4.00
CA VAL A 55 15.46 -1.99 -4.89
C VAL A 55 15.18 -3.50 -4.77
N GLU A 56 14.83 -3.96 -3.57
CA GLU A 56 14.72 -5.38 -3.23
C GLU A 56 13.28 -5.86 -3.25
N LYS A 57 12.96 -6.99 -3.92
CA LYS A 57 11.57 -7.48 -4.07
C LYS A 57 10.91 -8.04 -2.80
N GLU A 58 11.63 -8.15 -1.67
CA GLU A 58 11.12 -8.69 -0.41
C GLU A 58 10.91 -7.57 0.62
N PHE A 59 9.66 -7.12 0.76
CA PHE A 59 9.36 -5.77 1.22
C PHE A 59 8.73 -5.66 2.62
N ARG A 60 8.91 -6.65 3.50
CA ARG A 60 8.18 -6.69 4.79
C ARG A 60 8.98 -7.28 5.96
N LEU A 61 10.30 -7.32 5.88
CA LEU A 61 11.13 -7.91 6.93
C LEU A 61 11.51 -6.87 7.98
N LEU A 62 11.38 -7.25 9.25
CA LEU A 62 11.96 -6.55 10.38
C LEU A 62 13.27 -7.25 10.72
N SER A 63 14.39 -6.54 10.63
CA SER A 63 15.69 -7.07 11.05
C SER A 63 15.84 -7.00 12.57
N LEU A 64 16.80 -7.77 13.11
CA LEU A 64 17.04 -7.92 14.55
C LEU A 64 17.43 -6.61 15.24
N ASP A 65 17.94 -5.64 14.49
CA ASP A 65 18.29 -4.29 14.92
C ASP A 65 17.09 -3.32 14.94
N GLY A 66 15.88 -3.78 14.64
CA GLY A 66 14.66 -2.96 14.65
C GLY A 66 14.43 -2.14 13.37
N ASN A 67 15.24 -2.36 12.33
CA ASN A 67 15.08 -1.72 11.03
C ASN A 67 14.12 -2.51 10.13
N TRP A 68 13.28 -1.78 9.41
CA TRP A 68 12.41 -2.38 8.40
C TRP A 68 13.07 -2.34 7.01
N SER A 69 12.80 -3.35 6.20
CA SER A 69 13.07 -3.33 4.76
C SER A 69 11.87 -2.73 3.98
N GLY A 70 12.05 -2.58 2.67
CA GLY A 70 10.99 -2.13 1.76
C GLY A 70 10.40 -0.77 2.10
N LEU A 71 9.10 -0.61 1.86
CA LEU A 71 8.38 0.66 1.98
C LEU A 71 8.45 1.28 3.38
N ILE A 72 8.27 0.46 4.42
CA ILE A 72 8.32 0.92 5.82
C ILE A 72 9.75 1.38 6.15
N GLY A 73 10.75 0.63 5.71
CA GLY A 73 12.16 0.98 5.88
C GLY A 73 12.53 2.31 5.24
N MET A 74 12.05 2.57 4.01
CA MET A 74 12.31 3.83 3.31
C MET A 74 11.76 5.02 4.09
N VAL A 75 10.56 4.92 4.64
CA VAL A 75 9.98 5.99 5.48
C VAL A 75 10.73 6.10 6.82
N GLN A 76 11.04 4.97 7.48
CA GLN A 76 11.80 4.94 8.73
C GLN A 76 13.18 5.62 8.59
N ARG A 77 13.86 5.39 7.46
CA ARG A 77 15.18 5.99 7.13
C ARG A 77 15.08 7.36 6.46
N LYS A 78 13.88 7.92 6.31
CA LYS A 78 13.61 9.23 5.66
C LYS A 78 14.07 9.32 4.21
N GLU A 79 14.07 8.19 3.51
CA GLU A 79 14.30 8.09 2.06
C GLU A 79 13.03 8.42 1.27
N ALA A 80 11.86 8.35 1.91
CA ALA A 80 10.58 8.78 1.38
C ALA A 80 9.74 9.47 2.47
N ASP A 81 8.87 10.38 2.07
CA ASP A 81 7.99 11.12 2.98
C ASP A 81 6.74 10.30 3.35
N ILE A 82 6.19 9.56 2.38
CA ILE A 82 5.04 8.67 2.57
C ILE A 82 5.23 7.39 1.74
N ALA A 83 4.45 6.34 2.03
CA ALA A 83 4.46 5.09 1.29
C ALA A 83 3.05 4.59 0.94
N LEU A 84 2.90 3.98 -0.23
CA LEU A 84 1.68 3.32 -0.74
C LEU A 84 2.03 1.90 -1.21
N GLY A 85 1.14 0.94 -0.94
CA GLY A 85 1.42 -0.48 -1.21
C GLY A 85 0.59 -1.43 -0.37
N LEU A 86 -0.68 -1.08 -0.14
CA LEU A 86 -1.61 -1.86 0.70
C LEU A 86 -0.98 -2.24 2.06
N LEU A 87 -0.55 -1.23 2.81
CA LEU A 87 0.15 -1.42 4.08
C LEU A 87 -0.84 -1.65 5.22
N SER A 88 -0.84 -2.87 5.78
CA SER A 88 -1.59 -3.17 7.01
C SER A 88 -0.94 -2.52 8.23
N VAL A 89 -1.77 -1.95 9.10
CA VAL A 89 -1.37 -1.45 10.42
C VAL A 89 -1.16 -2.65 11.35
N THR A 90 0.03 -2.76 11.95
CA THR A 90 0.32 -3.72 13.02
C THR A 90 1.07 -3.02 14.15
N GLU A 91 1.03 -3.57 15.36
CA GLU A 91 1.69 -2.98 16.52
C GLU A 91 3.20 -2.79 16.28
N GLU A 92 3.84 -3.76 15.64
CA GLU A 92 5.28 -3.71 15.34
C GLU A 92 5.61 -2.59 14.36
N ARG A 93 4.76 -2.35 13.36
CA ARG A 93 4.99 -1.30 12.36
C ARG A 93 4.76 0.10 12.95
N THR A 94 3.82 0.24 13.87
CA THR A 94 3.57 1.53 14.58
C THR A 94 4.75 1.98 15.46
N LYS A 95 5.70 1.07 15.76
CA LYS A 95 6.93 1.43 16.48
C LYS A 95 7.98 2.10 15.58
N ALA A 96 7.82 2.03 14.26
CA ALA A 96 8.80 2.53 13.29
C ALA A 96 8.29 3.71 12.45
N VAL A 97 6.99 3.78 12.16
CA VAL A 97 6.37 4.82 11.32
C VAL A 97 4.97 5.16 11.82
N ASP A 98 4.51 6.37 11.53
CA ASP A 98 3.14 6.80 11.77
C ASP A 98 2.23 6.38 10.61
N PHE A 99 0.98 6.04 10.93
CA PHE A 99 -0.06 5.71 9.97
C PHE A 99 -1.16 6.76 9.97
N THR A 100 -1.79 6.95 8.81
CA THR A 100 -3.04 7.72 8.71
C THR A 100 -4.19 6.95 9.36
N THR A 101 -5.35 7.61 9.47
CA THR A 101 -6.60 6.88 9.68
C THR A 101 -6.83 5.92 8.49
N PRO A 102 -7.13 4.63 8.73
CA PRO A 102 -7.38 3.69 7.64
C PRO A 102 -8.51 4.15 6.72
N TYR A 103 -8.26 4.13 5.41
CA TYR A 103 -9.25 4.45 4.37
C TYR A 103 -9.83 3.19 3.69
N SER A 104 -9.25 2.02 3.95
CA SER A 104 -9.75 0.71 3.50
C SER A 104 -9.49 -0.35 4.57
N VAL A 105 -10.32 -1.40 4.59
CA VAL A 105 -10.17 -2.56 5.46
C VAL A 105 -10.44 -3.80 4.63
N ASP A 106 -9.51 -4.77 4.68
CA ASP A 106 -9.65 -6.06 4.02
C ASP A 106 -9.66 -7.20 5.04
N LYS A 107 -10.27 -8.33 4.67
CA LYS A 107 -10.36 -9.54 5.51
C LYS A 107 -9.70 -10.71 4.79
N THR A 108 -8.74 -11.32 5.46
CA THR A 108 -8.19 -12.61 5.02
C THR A 108 -9.17 -13.73 5.31
N VAL A 109 -9.62 -14.43 4.26
CA VAL A 109 -10.58 -15.54 4.36
C VAL A 109 -10.13 -16.72 3.51
N PHE A 110 -10.57 -17.92 3.89
CA PHE A 110 -10.50 -19.07 2.98
C PHE A 110 -11.70 -19.06 2.04
N ILE A 111 -11.47 -19.44 0.80
CA ILE A 111 -12.53 -19.65 -0.20
C ILE A 111 -12.67 -21.14 -0.41
N ALA A 112 -13.90 -21.63 -0.34
CA ALA A 112 -14.26 -23.01 -0.67
C ALA A 112 -15.38 -23.01 -1.70
N GLU A 113 -15.51 -24.09 -2.46
CA GLU A 113 -16.67 -24.30 -3.32
C GLU A 113 -17.94 -24.27 -2.46
N MET A 114 -19.00 -23.64 -2.96
CA MET A 114 -20.30 -23.71 -2.30
C MET A 114 -20.69 -25.18 -2.22
N PRO A 115 -20.90 -25.77 -1.01
CA PRO A 115 -21.34 -27.15 -0.94
C PRO A 115 -22.64 -27.24 -1.73
N GLY A 116 -22.65 -28.08 -2.77
CA GLY A 116 -23.84 -28.30 -3.58
C GLY A 116 -25.02 -28.61 -2.67
N SER A 117 -26.23 -28.22 -3.08
CA SER A 117 -27.43 -28.45 -2.28
C SER A 117 -27.54 -29.93 -1.90
N VAL A 118 -27.23 -30.24 -0.64
CA VAL A 118 -27.41 -31.58 -0.09
C VAL A 118 -28.92 -31.81 -0.08
N SER A 119 -29.38 -32.78 -0.86
CA SER A 119 -30.79 -33.19 -0.86
C SER A 119 -31.22 -33.47 0.57
N SER A 120 -32.28 -32.80 1.03
CA SER A 120 -32.84 -32.95 2.38
C SER A 120 -33.38 -34.36 2.68
N MET A 121 -33.30 -35.30 1.73
CA MET A 121 -33.78 -36.68 1.89
C MET A 121 -32.91 -37.59 2.75
N PHE A 122 -31.70 -37.19 3.15
CA PHE A 122 -30.81 -38.05 3.96
C PHE A 122 -30.42 -37.51 5.34
N VAL A 123 -31.05 -36.43 5.80
CA VAL A 123 -31.00 -36.08 7.23
C VAL A 123 -32.25 -36.66 7.89
N SER A 124 -32.15 -37.93 8.28
CA SER A 124 -33.07 -38.56 9.22
C SER A 124 -32.23 -39.28 10.27
N PHE A 125 -32.28 -38.71 11.48
CA PHE A 125 -31.80 -39.18 12.79
C PHE A 125 -30.31 -39.02 13.09
#